data_AF-A0AAF0JJC8-F1
#
_entry.id   AF-A0AAF0JJC8-F1
#
_cell.length_a   1.000
_cell.length_b   1.000
_cell.length_c   1.000
_cell.angle_alpha   90.00
_cell.angle_beta   90.00
_cell.angle_gamma   90.00
#
_symmetry.space_group_name_H-M   'P 1'
#
loop_
_entity.id
_entity.type
_entity.pdbx_description
1 polymer ?
#
loop_
_entity_poly.entity_id
_entity_poly.type
_entity_poly.pdbx_seq_one_letter_code
_entity_poly.pdbx_strand_id
1 'polypeptide(L)'
;MDPTRAAVSESDAHAGNSANLDAQEEAVNKRIDADILNVMENYKEILNLSRVGLELLTIKIGAKDHYDVSREAFQLETRADSMVRSVQSLYLLSNALKLSLLLSQSHMSQARNHEVDQLEKQTQQYQQECAELLKEHWLS
;
A
#
# COMPACT_ATOMS: atom_id res chain seq x y z
N MET A 1 -41.65 3.22 -12.23
CA MET A 1 -40.46 2.94 -11.39
C MET A 1 -39.65 4.23 -11.37
N ASP A 2 -39.48 4.82 -10.19
CA ASP A 2 -38.87 6.14 -10.00
C ASP A 2 -37.35 6.09 -10.24
N PRO A 3 -36.80 6.82 -11.23
CA PRO A 3 -35.36 6.84 -11.52
C PRO A 3 -34.53 7.54 -10.43
N THR A 4 -35.17 8.32 -9.57
CA THR A 4 -34.54 9.10 -8.50
C THR A 4 -34.03 8.25 -7.34
N ARG A 5 -34.56 7.03 -7.14
CA ARG A 5 -34.17 6.15 -6.03
C ARG A 5 -32.88 5.35 -6.29
N ALA A 6 -32.51 5.14 -7.55
CA ALA A 6 -31.28 4.43 -7.93
C ALA A 6 -30.02 5.33 -7.85
N ALA A 7 -30.17 6.63 -8.17
CA ALA A 7 -29.07 7.59 -8.13
C ALA A 7 -28.55 7.87 -6.69
N VAL A 8 -29.42 7.76 -5.68
CA VAL A 8 -29.03 7.98 -4.27
C VAL A 8 -28.15 6.84 -3.75
N SER A 9 -28.40 5.59 -4.18
CA SER A 9 -27.61 4.43 -3.74
C SER A 9 -26.19 4.37 -4.32
N GLU A 10 -25.95 4.88 -5.53
CA GLU A 10 -24.60 4.93 -6.13
C GLU A 10 -23.72 6.01 -5.49
N SER A 11 -24.30 7.17 -5.15
CA SER A 11 -23.60 8.27 -4.46
C SER A 11 -23.10 7.86 -3.08
N ASP A 12 -23.93 7.19 -2.28
CA ASP A 12 -23.56 6.75 -0.93
C ASP A 12 -22.53 5.60 -0.95
N ALA A 13 -22.58 4.72 -1.95
CA ALA A 13 -21.58 3.67 -2.14
C ALA A 13 -20.21 4.22 -2.58
N HIS A 14 -20.20 5.27 -3.40
CA HIS A 14 -18.97 5.93 -3.83
C HIS A 14 -18.32 6.72 -2.67
N ALA A 15 -19.13 7.42 -1.87
CA ALA A 15 -18.67 8.12 -0.67
C ALA A 15 -18.15 7.17 0.43
N GLY A 16 -18.79 6.00 0.59
CA GLY A 16 -18.33 4.95 1.51
C GLY A 16 -17.00 4.31 1.06
N ASN A 17 -16.82 4.09 -0.24
CA ASN A 17 -15.56 3.58 -0.79
C ASN A 17 -14.43 4.60 -0.69
N SER A 18 -14.68 5.89 -0.96
CA SER A 18 -13.66 6.93 -0.82
C SER A 18 -13.22 7.09 0.63
N ALA A 19 -14.16 7.11 1.58
CA ALA A 19 -13.83 7.18 3.01
C ALA A 19 -13.01 5.97 3.50
N ASN A 20 -13.24 4.78 2.94
CA ASN A 20 -12.44 3.58 3.25
C ASN A 20 -11.02 3.67 2.66
N LEU A 21 -10.89 4.20 1.45
CA LEU A 21 -9.58 4.44 0.82
C LEU A 21 -8.77 5.48 1.60
N ASP A 22 -9.40 6.59 2.01
CA ASP A 22 -8.77 7.62 2.83
C ASP A 22 -8.32 7.06 4.19
N ALA A 23 -9.15 6.22 4.83
CA ALA A 23 -8.80 5.57 6.09
C ALA A 23 -7.63 4.58 5.93
N GLN A 24 -7.56 3.87 4.81
CA GLN A 24 -6.44 2.98 4.50
C GLN A 24 -5.16 3.77 4.22
N GLU A 25 -5.24 4.87 3.47
CA GLU A 25 -4.10 5.75 3.21
C GLU A 25 -3.54 6.32 4.51
N GLU A 26 -4.39 6.85 5.37
CA GLU A 26 -4.02 7.39 6.69
C GLU A 26 -3.35 6.31 7.57
N ALA A 27 -3.88 5.08 7.56
CA ALA A 27 -3.30 3.97 8.32
C ALA A 27 -1.92 3.57 7.79
N VAL A 28 -1.74 3.55 6.46
CA VAL A 28 -0.46 3.27 5.81
C VAL A 28 0.55 4.37 6.13
N ASN A 29 0.17 5.63 6.04
CA ASN A 29 1.04 6.77 6.38
C ASN A 29 1.47 6.72 7.84
N LYS A 30 0.54 6.49 8.77
CA LYS A 30 0.86 6.32 10.20
C LYS A 30 1.84 5.18 10.46
N ARG A 31 1.69 4.06 9.75
CA ARG A 31 2.61 2.92 9.84
C ARG A 31 4.01 3.30 9.35
N ILE A 32 4.10 3.96 8.19
CA ILE A 32 5.36 4.42 7.61
C ILE A 32 6.07 5.38 8.56
N ASP A 33 5.35 6.38 9.06
CA ASP A 33 5.89 7.37 9.99
C ASP A 33 6.41 6.72 11.27
N ALA A 34 5.66 5.77 11.84
CA ALA A 34 6.08 5.05 13.03
C ALA A 34 7.35 4.21 12.81
N ASP A 35 7.42 3.46 11.70
CA ASP A 35 8.57 2.63 11.39
C ASP A 35 9.82 3.49 11.06
N ILE A 36 9.67 4.60 10.34
CA ILE A 36 10.76 5.55 10.05
C ILE A 36 11.24 6.23 11.33
N LEU A 37 10.31 6.70 12.18
CA LEU A 37 10.65 7.31 13.46
C LEU A 37 11.47 6.33 14.32
N ASN A 38 11.04 5.06 14.39
CA ASN A 38 11.76 4.05 15.15
C ASN A 38 13.18 3.83 14.59
N VAL A 39 13.34 3.77 13.26
CA VAL A 39 14.67 3.67 12.63
C VAL A 39 15.54 4.87 12.99
N MET A 40 15.01 6.09 12.88
CA MET A 40 15.76 7.31 13.15
C MET A 40 16.15 7.45 14.63
N GLU A 41 15.25 7.14 15.57
CA GLU A 41 15.54 7.21 17.00
C GLU A 41 16.60 6.18 17.40
N ASN A 42 16.46 4.92 16.97
CA ASN A 42 17.49 3.91 17.24
C ASN A 42 18.84 4.28 16.62
N TYR A 43 18.86 4.86 15.42
CA TYR A 43 20.10 5.34 14.79
C TYR A 43 20.74 6.50 15.57
N LYS A 44 19.94 7.48 16.02
CA LYS A 44 20.43 8.57 16.90
C LYS A 44 21.00 8.01 18.19
N GLU A 45 20.35 7.01 18.80
CA GLU A 45 20.86 6.38 20.02
C GLU A 45 22.16 5.61 19.77
N ILE A 46 22.30 4.91 18.64
CA ILE A 46 23.55 4.29 18.21
C ILE A 46 24.66 5.34 18.07
N LEU A 47 24.37 6.47 17.43
CA LEU A 47 25.32 7.57 17.29
C LEU A 47 25.67 8.20 18.64
N ASN A 48 24.71 8.34 19.56
CA ASN A 48 24.97 8.84 20.90
C ASN A 48 25.82 7.88 21.72
N LEU A 49 25.55 6.57 21.66
CA LEU A 49 26.38 5.54 22.27
C LEU A 49 27.78 5.51 21.67
N SER A 50 27.91 5.71 20.36
CA SER A 50 29.19 5.75 19.65
C SER A 50 29.96 7.04 19.93
N ARG A 51 29.29 8.20 19.98
CA ARG A 51 29.90 9.52 20.29
C ARG A 51 30.32 9.60 21.75
N VAL A 52 29.45 9.19 22.67
CA VAL A 52 29.83 8.99 24.08
C VAL A 52 30.94 7.95 24.14
N GLY A 53 30.84 6.86 23.38
CA GLY A 53 31.89 5.85 23.25
C GLY A 53 33.24 6.44 22.83
N LEU A 54 33.26 7.37 21.86
CA LEU A 54 34.46 7.99 21.28
C LEU A 54 35.04 9.13 22.14
N GLU A 55 34.19 10.01 22.70
CA GLU A 55 34.61 11.02 23.68
C GLU A 55 35.15 10.33 24.94
N LEU A 56 34.51 9.24 25.38
CA LEU A 56 34.96 8.44 26.50
C LEU A 56 36.18 7.58 26.14
N LEU A 57 36.36 7.13 24.88
CA LEU A 57 37.57 6.42 24.43
C LEU A 57 38.80 7.34 24.48
N THR A 58 38.61 8.63 24.20
CA THR A 58 39.69 9.63 24.22
C THR A 58 40.02 10.08 25.65
N ILE A 59 39.03 10.11 26.56
CA ILE A 59 39.22 10.45 27.99
C ILE A 59 39.66 9.23 28.83
N LYS A 60 39.23 8.01 28.45
CA LYS A 60 39.51 6.73 29.14
C LYS A 60 40.40 5.79 28.31
N ILE A 61 41.53 6.26 27.81
CA ILE A 61 42.66 5.33 27.58
C ILE A 61 43.10 4.67 28.91
N GLY A 62 42.55 5.08 30.07
CA GLY A 62 42.85 4.53 31.40
C GLY A 62 41.82 3.61 32.09
N ALA A 63 40.50 3.61 31.81
CA ALA A 63 39.56 2.88 32.70
C ALA A 63 38.11 2.68 32.18
N LYS A 64 37.89 1.94 31.09
CA LYS A 64 36.54 1.42 30.79
C LYS A 64 36.47 -0.04 31.23
N ASP A 65 35.59 -0.33 32.18
CA ASP A 65 35.40 -1.68 32.72
C ASP A 65 34.76 -2.59 31.66
N HIS A 66 35.15 -3.86 31.63
CA HIS A 66 34.63 -4.87 30.69
C HIS A 66 33.10 -4.99 30.75
N TYR A 67 32.52 -4.79 31.93
CA TYR A 67 31.06 -4.78 32.13
C TYR A 67 30.37 -3.61 31.42
N ASP A 68 30.97 -2.41 31.44
CA ASP A 68 30.41 -1.25 30.74
C ASP A 68 30.44 -1.45 29.23
N VAL A 69 31.55 -1.98 28.71
CA VAL A 69 31.68 -2.30 27.27
C VAL A 69 30.67 -3.35 26.84
N SER A 70 30.50 -4.42 27.63
CA SER A 70 29.54 -5.48 27.33
C SER A 70 28.10 -4.99 27.35
N ARG A 71 27.75 -4.12 28.30
CA ARG A 71 26.41 -3.52 28.40
C ARG A 71 26.11 -2.63 27.20
N GLU A 72 27.06 -1.80 26.79
CA GLU A 72 26.89 -0.93 25.61
C GLU A 72 26.80 -1.75 24.32
N ALA A 73 27.58 -2.81 24.18
CA ALA A 73 27.51 -3.71 23.03
C ALA A 73 26.13 -4.38 22.91
N PHE A 74 25.59 -4.91 24.01
CA PHE A 74 24.26 -5.50 24.04
C PHE A 74 23.15 -4.48 23.68
N GLN A 75 23.28 -3.26 24.20
CA GLN A 75 22.38 -2.17 23.88
C GLN A 75 22.46 -1.75 22.40
N LEU A 76 23.65 -1.77 21.81
CA LEU A 76 23.86 -1.48 20.40
C LEU A 76 23.20 -2.54 19.52
N GLU A 77 23.40 -3.82 19.86
CA GLU A 77 22.82 -4.95 19.15
C GLU A 77 21.28 -4.92 19.19
N THR A 78 20.71 -4.68 20.36
CA THR A 78 19.24 -4.59 20.53
C THR A 78 18.63 -3.47 19.67
N ARG A 79 19.32 -2.33 19.57
CA ARG A 79 18.90 -1.20 18.74
C ARG A 79 19.00 -1.52 17.25
N ALA A 80 20.09 -2.17 16.84
CA ALA A 80 20.25 -2.63 15.47
C ALA A 80 19.16 -3.64 15.08
N ASP A 81 18.81 -4.58 15.97
CA ASP A 81 17.70 -5.52 15.75
C ASP A 81 16.35 -4.79 15.60
N SER A 82 16.06 -3.82 16.47
CA SER A 82 14.85 -2.99 16.39
C SER A 82 14.75 -2.22 15.06
N MET A 83 15.87 -1.68 14.57
CA MET A 83 15.93 -1.03 13.25
C MET A 83 15.64 -2.02 12.12
N VAL A 84 16.27 -3.21 12.14
CA VAL A 84 16.05 -4.23 11.11
C VAL A 84 14.58 -4.64 11.06
N ARG A 85 13.93 -4.84 12.20
CA ARG A 85 12.49 -5.17 12.27
C ARG A 85 11.61 -4.07 11.67
N SER A 86 11.93 -2.81 11.92
CA SER A 86 11.19 -1.66 11.39
C SER A 86 11.32 -1.57 9.86
N VAL A 87 12.53 -1.78 9.33
CA VAL A 87 12.77 -1.85 7.89
C VAL A 87 12.07 -3.05 7.25
N GLN A 88 12.05 -4.20 7.91
CA GLN A 88 11.31 -5.37 7.45
C GLN A 88 9.79 -5.11 7.41
N SER A 89 9.24 -4.42 8.41
CA SER A 89 7.84 -3.97 8.41
C SER A 89 7.53 -3.09 7.20
N LEU A 90 8.37 -2.10 6.90
CA LEU A 90 8.25 -1.25 5.71
C LEU A 90 8.33 -2.04 4.39
N TYR A 91 9.25 -3.02 4.31
CA TYR A 91 9.39 -3.86 3.13
C TYR A 91 8.14 -4.72 2.88
N LEU A 92 7.59 -5.33 3.95
CA LEU A 92 6.35 -6.10 3.86
C LEU A 92 5.17 -5.21 3.46
N LEU A 93 5.08 -4.00 4.02
CA LEU A 93 4.07 -3.00 3.63
C LEU A 93 4.18 -2.65 2.15
N SER A 94 5.39 -2.41 1.64
CA SER A 94 5.62 -2.15 0.21
C SER A 94 5.12 -3.29 -0.67
N ASN A 95 5.39 -4.54 -0.30
CA ASN A 95 4.91 -5.70 -1.05
C ASN A 95 3.39 -5.82 -1.00
N ALA A 96 2.77 -5.58 0.16
CA ALA A 96 1.31 -5.59 0.29
C ALA A 96 0.65 -4.53 -0.60
N LEU A 97 1.20 -3.31 -0.65
CA LEU A 97 0.70 -2.24 -1.53
C LEU A 97 0.84 -2.59 -3.01
N LYS A 98 1.98 -3.16 -3.42
CA LYS A 98 2.17 -3.65 -4.81
C LYS A 98 1.16 -4.73 -5.18
N LEU A 99 0.90 -5.68 -4.28
CA LEU A 99 -0.10 -6.72 -4.51
C LEU A 99 -1.51 -6.14 -4.59
N SER A 100 -1.86 -5.19 -3.72
CA SER A 100 -3.14 -4.48 -3.76
C SER A 100 -3.35 -3.78 -5.11
N LEU A 101 -2.32 -3.09 -5.60
CA LEU A 101 -2.32 -2.45 -6.92
C LEU A 101 -2.53 -3.47 -8.05
N LEU A 102 -1.79 -4.58 -8.02
CA LEU A 102 -1.90 -5.65 -9.03
C LEU A 102 -3.31 -6.26 -9.06
N LEU A 103 -3.88 -6.53 -7.89
CA LEU A 103 -5.24 -7.08 -7.77
C LEU A 103 -6.31 -6.09 -8.26
N SER A 104 -6.14 -4.80 -7.95
CA SER A 104 -7.03 -3.75 -8.47
C SER A 104 -6.98 -3.69 -10.00
N GLN A 105 -5.79 -3.76 -10.59
CA GLN A 105 -5.63 -3.72 -12.04
C GLN A 105 -6.21 -4.98 -12.72
N SER A 106 -6.03 -6.17 -12.12
CA SER A 106 -6.60 -7.40 -12.67
C SER A 106 -8.12 -7.38 -12.66
N HIS A 107 -8.73 -6.88 -11.58
CA HIS A 107 -10.19 -6.74 -11.48
C HIS A 107 -10.74 -5.75 -12.52
N MET A 108 -10.10 -4.59 -12.68
CA MET A 108 -10.49 -3.61 -13.69
C MET A 108 -10.35 -4.15 -15.11
N SER A 109 -9.32 -4.96 -15.37
CA SER A 109 -9.13 -5.57 -16.68
C SER A 109 -10.20 -6.61 -17.01
N GLN A 110 -10.60 -7.42 -16.03
CA GLN A 110 -11.68 -8.40 -16.21
C GLN A 110 -13.04 -7.73 -16.41
N ALA A 111 -13.33 -6.67 -15.64
CA ALA A 111 -14.56 -5.89 -15.80
C ALA A 111 -14.66 -5.28 -17.21
N ARG A 112 -13.58 -4.66 -17.70
CA ARG A 112 -13.52 -4.12 -19.07
C ARG A 112 -13.69 -5.18 -20.13
N ASN A 113 -13.04 -6.34 -19.99
CA ASN A 113 -13.20 -7.43 -20.95
C ASN A 113 -14.65 -7.93 -21.00
N HIS A 114 -15.32 -8.01 -19.85
CA HIS A 114 -16.72 -8.41 -19.81
C HIS A 114 -17.64 -7.37 -20.47
N GLU A 115 -17.37 -6.09 -20.30
CA GLU A 115 -18.09 -5.01 -20.97
C GLU A 115 -17.90 -5.05 -22.50
N VAL A 116 -16.67 -5.29 -22.96
CA VAL A 116 -16.37 -5.48 -24.39
C VAL A 116 -17.14 -6.67 -24.97
N ASP A 117 -17.13 -7.82 -24.30
CA ASP A 117 -17.90 -9.01 -24.73
C ASP A 117 -19.41 -8.73 -24.82
N GLN A 118 -19.95 -7.93 -23.91
CA GLN A 118 -21.37 -7.55 -23.93
C GLN A 118 -21.68 -6.61 -25.12
N LEU A 119 -20.83 -5.62 -25.35
CA LEU A 119 -20.98 -4.67 -26.47
C LEU A 119 -20.82 -5.35 -27.82
N GLU A 120 -19.90 -6.31 -27.95
CA GLU A 120 -19.75 -7.11 -29.18
C GLU A 120 -21.01 -7.93 -29.46
N LYS A 121 -21.59 -8.57 -28.44
CA LYS A 121 -22.84 -9.34 -28.60
C LYS A 121 -24.01 -8.45 -28.99
N GLN A 122 -24.17 -7.29 -28.35
CA GLN A 122 -25.21 -6.33 -28.72
C GLN A 122 -25.03 -5.82 -30.15
N THR A 123 -23.79 -5.51 -30.54
CA THR A 123 -23.47 -5.06 -31.91
C THR A 123 -23.81 -6.15 -32.93
N GLN A 124 -23.48 -7.42 -32.65
CA GLN A 124 -23.84 -8.54 -33.53
C GLN A 124 -25.36 -8.72 -33.64
N GLN A 125 -26.10 -8.56 -32.54
CA GLN A 125 -27.56 -8.62 -32.54
C GLN A 125 -28.15 -7.51 -33.41
N TYR A 126 -27.71 -6.26 -33.22
CA TYR A 126 -28.18 -5.14 -34.06
C TYR A 126 -27.81 -5.32 -35.53
N GLN A 127 -26.63 -5.86 -35.84
CA GLN A 127 -26.25 -6.19 -37.22
C GLN A 127 -27.16 -7.24 -37.83
N GLN A 128 -27.55 -8.27 -37.07
CA GLN A 128 -28.48 -9.31 -37.52
C GLN A 128 -29.89 -8.75 -37.74
N GLU A 129 -30.42 -7.99 -36.79
CA GLU A 129 -31.72 -7.32 -36.90
C GLU A 129 -31.77 -6.39 -38.11
N CYS A 130 -30.73 -5.57 -38.32
CA CYS A 130 -30.63 -4.72 -39.50
C CYS A 130 -30.59 -5.54 -40.80
N ALA A 131 -29.88 -6.67 -40.83
CA ALA A 131 -29.80 -7.53 -42.02
C ALA A 131 -31.15 -8.21 -42.33
N GLU A 132 -31.92 -8.58 -41.31
CA GLU A 132 -33.28 -9.12 -41.48
C GLU A 132 -34.24 -8.05 -42.02
N LEU A 133 -34.25 -6.85 -41.42
CA LEU A 133 -35.05 -5.72 -41.90
C LEU A 133 -34.71 -5.34 -43.35
N LEU A 134 -33.43 -5.40 -43.72
CA LEU A 134 -32.99 -5.13 -45.09
C LEU A 134 -33.48 -6.20 -46.06
N LYS A 135 -33.50 -7.47 -45.65
CA LYS A 135 -34.10 -8.56 -46.46
C LYS A 135 -35.58 -8.34 -46.68
N GLU A 136 -36.34 -8.04 -45.63
CA GLU A 136 -37.79 -7.81 -45.74
C GLU A 136 -38.13 -6.64 -46.67
N HIS A 137 -37.33 -5.56 -46.62
CA HIS A 137 -37.59 -4.35 -47.38
C HIS A 137 -37.05 -4.35 -48.83
N TRP A 138 -36.11 -5.24 -49.17
CA TRP A 138 -35.56 -5.38 -50.53
C TRP A 138 -36.11 -6.57 -51.33
N LEU A 139 -36.80 -7.53 -50.70
CA LEU A 139 -37.44 -8.69 -51.37
C LEU A 139 -38.95 -8.54 -51.59
N SER A 140 -39.54 -7.38 -51.30
CA SER A 140 -40.89 -6.99 -51.75
C SER A 140 -40.83 -6.06 -52.95
#